data_AF-A0A2G5SYW5-F1
#
_entry.id   AF-A0A2G5SYW5-F1
#
_cell.length_a   1.000
_cell.length_b   1.000
_cell.length_c   1.000
_cell.angle_alpha   90.00
_cell.angle_beta   90.00
_cell.angle_gamma   90.00
#
_symmetry.space_group_name_H-M   'P 1'
#
loop_
_entity.id
_entity.type
_entity.pdbx_description
1 polymer ?
#
loop_
_entity_poly.entity_id
_entity_poly.type
_entity_poly.pdbx_seq_one_letter_code
_entity_poly.pdbx_strand_id
1 'polypeptide(L)'
;MQLFKYPYLVQNEILDNMKFSDLFMFSFVSKRMKKLIESSSQMQRFKIINAIKYDHLDEGTFVCIPVHGFPDNVIQIAERDDTENDYFQLNVPGKMIDFRISYEDNKYLPVASYQPDERETLVASIHDYLLDFFGDSVEYYWHAHDYETPIPHLQNLIACLELNTSEDILDMENLENFISLSPVLKSIDMYISNVTAPFSQGSKFYQTEYIQTCQEEPNLPDILHHFQGRQASVEIVRYNIGHVIEFVNAWKSGEAFDKLEHIIIEIILGRYRENEILHAIGAKHIDSAKKPPTHVLPKVYRDMAFDKDPNTDPITSYTYVVRETDNRMASVLVQGRRFDFGVWDKTEEEFLRMME
;
A
#
# COMPACT_ATOMS: atom_id res chain seq x y z
N MET A 1 -5.51 -18.44 36.93
CA MET A 1 -6.48 -18.44 35.82
C MET A 1 -7.20 -19.78 35.74
N GLN A 2 -8.54 -19.79 35.66
CA GLN A 2 -9.35 -21.01 35.74
C GLN A 2 -9.22 -21.90 34.49
N LEU A 3 -8.89 -21.32 33.32
CA LEU A 3 -8.78 -22.05 32.05
C LEU A 3 -7.86 -23.28 32.14
N PHE A 4 -6.71 -23.16 32.81
CA PHE A 4 -5.74 -24.25 32.96
C PHE A 4 -6.23 -25.42 33.84
N LYS A 5 -7.41 -25.30 34.47
CA LYS A 5 -8.04 -26.42 35.20
C LYS A 5 -8.85 -27.33 34.28
N TYR A 6 -9.23 -26.87 33.09
CA TYR A 6 -9.95 -27.69 32.14
C TYR A 6 -9.03 -28.70 31.44
N PRO A 7 -9.54 -29.83 30.94
CA PRO A 7 -8.79 -30.72 30.07
C PRO A 7 -8.27 -29.97 28.83
N TYR A 8 -7.13 -30.40 28.28
CA TYR A 8 -6.48 -29.74 27.13
C TYR A 8 -7.42 -29.55 25.94
N LEU A 9 -8.25 -30.54 25.62
CA LEU A 9 -9.23 -30.45 24.53
C LEU A 9 -10.23 -29.30 24.74
N VAL A 10 -10.69 -29.09 25.97
CA VAL A 10 -11.62 -27.99 26.30
C VAL A 10 -10.90 -26.66 26.24
N GLN A 11 -9.62 -26.59 26.64
CA GLN A 11 -8.82 -25.38 26.49
C GLN A 11 -8.68 -24.99 25.02
N ASN A 12 -8.36 -25.96 24.14
CA ASN A 12 -8.25 -25.73 22.71
C ASN A 12 -9.58 -25.28 22.11
N GLU A 13 -10.70 -25.95 22.44
CA GLU A 13 -12.02 -25.56 21.93
C GLU A 13 -12.39 -24.11 22.32
N ILE A 14 -12.06 -23.69 23.56
CA ILE A 14 -12.29 -22.31 24.01
C ILE A 14 -11.45 -21.33 23.20
N LEU A 15 -10.14 -21.59 23.06
CA LEU A 15 -9.26 -20.75 22.26
C LEU A 15 -9.68 -20.75 20.78
N ASP A 16 -10.24 -21.87 20.31
CA ASP A 16 -10.62 -22.03 18.91
C ASP A 16 -11.80 -21.14 18.49
N ASN A 17 -12.64 -20.77 19.46
CA ASN A 17 -13.80 -19.92 19.28
C ASN A 17 -13.54 -18.44 19.65
N MET A 18 -12.30 -18.06 19.95
CA MET A 18 -11.91 -16.67 20.25
C MET A 18 -11.53 -15.88 18.98
N LYS A 19 -11.68 -14.56 19.04
CA LYS A 19 -11.20 -13.64 17.99
C LYS A 19 -9.69 -13.40 18.11
N PHE A 20 -9.10 -12.81 17.07
CA PHE A 20 -7.67 -12.48 17.08
C PHE A 20 -7.33 -11.47 18.19
N SER A 21 -8.16 -10.44 18.39
CA SER A 21 -8.01 -9.46 19.46
C SER A 21 -8.05 -10.10 20.85
N ASP A 22 -8.97 -11.04 21.09
CA ASP A 22 -9.07 -11.78 22.35
C ASP A 22 -7.79 -12.57 22.61
N LEU A 23 -7.34 -13.36 21.63
CA LEU A 23 -6.13 -14.18 21.73
C LEU A 23 -4.89 -13.30 21.95
N PHE A 24 -4.81 -12.17 21.25
CA PHE A 24 -3.74 -11.19 21.42
C PHE A 24 -3.70 -10.66 22.86
N MET A 25 -4.84 -10.23 23.42
CA MET A 25 -4.91 -9.77 24.81
C MET A 25 -4.61 -10.88 25.82
N PHE A 26 -5.12 -12.10 25.60
CA PHE A 26 -4.81 -13.24 26.46
C PHE A 26 -3.32 -13.58 26.49
N SER A 27 -2.63 -13.37 25.37
CA SER A 27 -1.20 -13.64 25.26
C SER A 27 -0.36 -12.81 26.25
N PHE A 28 -0.82 -11.60 26.63
CA PHE A 28 -0.17 -10.75 27.64
C PHE A 28 -0.39 -11.20 29.09
N VAL A 29 -1.40 -12.04 29.36
CA VAL A 29 -1.76 -12.43 30.73
C VAL A 29 -0.65 -13.25 31.41
N SER A 30 0.02 -14.13 30.67
CA SER A 30 1.18 -14.87 31.18
C SER A 30 1.96 -15.58 30.07
N LYS A 31 3.26 -15.82 30.30
CA LYS A 31 4.10 -16.67 29.44
C LYS A 31 3.50 -18.07 29.19
N ARG A 32 2.78 -18.62 30.17
CA ARG A 32 2.11 -19.92 30.03
C ARG A 32 0.90 -19.83 29.10
N MET A 33 0.16 -18.73 29.12
CA MET A 33 -0.96 -18.49 28.20
C MET A 33 -0.46 -18.28 26.78
N LYS A 34 0.55 -17.43 26.59
CA LYS A 34 1.21 -17.25 25.28
C LYS A 34 1.60 -18.60 24.64
N LYS A 35 2.32 -19.44 25.39
CA LYS A 35 2.70 -20.79 24.95
C LYS A 35 1.52 -21.72 24.65
N LEU A 36 0.41 -21.58 25.38
CA LEU A 36 -0.80 -22.36 25.11
C LEU A 36 -1.41 -21.94 23.76
N ILE A 37 -1.50 -20.64 23.49
CA ILE A 37 -2.00 -20.11 22.22
C ILE A 37 -1.10 -20.54 21.07
N GLU A 38 0.22 -20.40 21.21
CA GLU A 38 1.23 -20.84 20.23
C GLU A 38 1.23 -22.35 19.96
N SER A 39 0.74 -23.17 20.89
CA SER A 39 0.66 -24.63 20.73
C SER A 39 -0.73 -25.13 20.34
N SER A 40 -1.70 -24.22 20.22
CA SER A 40 -3.09 -24.57 19.88
C SER A 40 -3.30 -24.69 18.37
N SER A 41 -4.42 -25.33 17.98
CA SER A 41 -4.92 -25.39 16.60
C SER A 41 -5.04 -24.00 15.97
N GLN A 42 -5.26 -22.96 16.77
CA GLN A 42 -5.36 -21.58 16.31
C GLN A 42 -4.12 -21.10 15.57
N MET A 43 -2.92 -21.57 15.90
CA MET A 43 -1.72 -21.19 15.14
C MET A 43 -1.84 -21.51 13.65
N GLN A 44 -2.67 -22.48 13.26
CA GLN A 44 -2.95 -22.72 11.84
C GLN A 44 -3.75 -21.59 11.19
N ARG A 45 -4.64 -20.89 11.93
CA ARG A 45 -5.30 -19.66 11.46
C ARG A 45 -4.30 -18.51 11.34
N PHE A 46 -3.38 -18.39 12.30
CA PHE A 46 -2.32 -17.38 12.25
C PHE A 46 -1.38 -17.56 11.07
N LYS A 47 -1.09 -18.80 10.65
CA LYS A 47 -0.25 -19.08 9.46
C LYS A 47 -0.86 -18.62 8.13
N ILE A 48 -2.17 -18.36 8.08
CA ILE A 48 -2.82 -17.83 6.88
C ILE A 48 -2.61 -16.31 6.78
N ILE A 49 -2.32 -15.65 7.91
CA ILE A 49 -2.05 -14.22 7.96
C ILE A 49 -0.70 -13.98 7.33
N ASN A 50 -0.71 -13.20 6.25
CA ASN A 50 0.48 -12.77 5.52
C ASN A 50 0.77 -11.29 5.71
N ALA A 51 -0.16 -10.52 6.28
CA ALA A 51 -0.02 -9.09 6.49
C ALA A 51 -0.65 -8.63 7.81
N ILE A 52 -0.07 -7.59 8.40
CA ILE A 52 -0.63 -6.80 9.51
C ILE A 52 -0.55 -5.33 9.10
N LYS A 53 -1.61 -4.58 9.34
CA LYS A 53 -1.72 -3.19 8.92
C LYS A 53 -1.87 -2.29 10.16
N TYR A 54 -1.14 -1.17 10.16
CA TYR A 54 -1.28 -0.06 11.09
C TYR A 54 -1.98 1.07 10.34
N ASP A 55 -3.22 1.35 10.69
CA ASP A 55 -4.01 2.45 10.14
C ASP A 55 -3.99 3.61 11.13
N HIS A 56 -3.23 4.66 10.81
CA HIS A 56 -3.17 5.85 11.63
C HIS A 56 -4.26 6.85 11.22
N LEU A 57 -5.18 7.10 12.14
CA LEU A 57 -6.31 8.02 12.02
C LEU A 57 -6.28 9.02 13.19
N ASP A 58 -7.11 10.06 13.13
CA ASP A 58 -7.25 11.07 14.20
C ASP A 58 -7.52 10.45 15.59
N GLU A 59 -8.26 9.35 15.64
CA GLU A 59 -8.63 8.63 16.86
C GLU A 59 -7.49 7.73 17.42
N GLY A 60 -6.37 7.64 16.71
CA GLY A 60 -5.22 6.81 17.06
C GLY A 60 -4.82 5.83 15.95
N THR A 61 -3.89 4.93 16.28
CA THR A 61 -3.41 3.90 15.35
C THR A 61 -4.12 2.59 15.59
N PHE A 62 -4.88 2.11 14.61
CA PHE A 62 -5.50 0.79 14.62
C PHE A 62 -4.54 -0.24 14.05
N VAL A 63 -4.29 -1.33 14.80
CA VAL A 63 -3.58 -2.50 14.29
C VAL A 63 -4.61 -3.52 13.88
N CYS A 64 -4.65 -3.87 12.60
CA CYS A 64 -5.64 -4.76 12.04
C CYS A 64 -5.01 -5.88 11.19
N ILE A 65 -5.73 -7.00 11.12
CA ILE A 65 -5.44 -8.06 10.16
C ILE A 65 -6.32 -7.79 8.93
N PRO A 66 -5.74 -7.57 7.74
CA PRO A 66 -6.51 -7.37 6.53
C PRO A 66 -7.21 -8.69 6.16
N VAL A 67 -8.53 -8.71 6.31
CA VAL A 67 -9.39 -9.81 5.87
C VAL A 67 -10.32 -9.24 4.80
N HIS A 68 -10.46 -9.94 3.66
CA HIS A 68 -11.22 -9.47 2.50
C HIS A 68 -12.54 -8.79 2.88
N GLY A 69 -12.62 -7.48 2.63
CA GLY A 69 -13.80 -6.64 2.84
C GLY A 69 -13.99 -6.06 4.25
N PHE A 70 -13.36 -6.59 5.31
CA PHE A 70 -13.47 -6.05 6.66
C PHE A 70 -12.19 -6.28 7.47
N PRO A 71 -11.42 -5.23 7.81
CA PRO A 71 -10.27 -5.39 8.70
C PRO A 71 -10.72 -5.91 10.07
N ASP A 72 -10.04 -6.94 10.59
CA ASP A 72 -10.24 -7.42 11.95
C ASP A 72 -9.28 -6.67 12.87
N ASN A 73 -9.80 -5.65 13.56
CA ASN A 73 -9.02 -4.82 14.47
C ASN A 73 -8.55 -5.66 15.67
N VAL A 74 -7.24 -5.77 15.83
CA VAL A 74 -6.59 -6.52 16.90
C VAL A 74 -6.50 -5.65 18.15
N ILE A 75 -6.05 -4.41 17.97
CA ILE A 75 -5.80 -3.44 19.04
C ILE A 75 -5.79 -2.02 18.47
N GLN A 76 -6.27 -1.04 19.23
CA GLN A 76 -6.06 0.38 18.97
C GLN A 76 -4.96 0.91 19.88
N ILE A 77 -4.14 1.82 19.37
CA ILE A 77 -3.12 2.55 20.11
C ILE A 77 -3.56 4.02 20.11
N ALA A 78 -3.90 4.57 21.27
CA ALA A 78 -4.44 5.92 21.39
C ALA A 78 -3.88 6.65 22.60
N GLU A 79 -3.96 7.98 22.58
CA GLU A 79 -3.63 8.79 23.76
C GLU A 79 -4.57 8.45 24.92
N ARG A 80 -4.04 8.50 26.15
CA ARG A 80 -4.81 8.24 27.36
C ARG A 80 -5.83 9.35 27.59
N ASP A 81 -7.10 8.97 27.71
CA ASP A 81 -8.17 9.86 28.17
C ASP A 81 -8.28 9.80 29.71
N ASP A 82 -7.91 10.88 30.39
CA ASP A 82 -7.95 10.99 31.85
C ASP A 82 -9.37 11.12 32.42
N THR A 83 -10.39 11.30 31.57
CA THR A 83 -11.80 11.28 32.01
C THR A 83 -12.33 9.87 32.23
N GLU A 84 -11.71 8.88 31.58
CA GLU A 84 -12.02 7.46 31.72
C GLU A 84 -11.30 6.84 32.93
N ASN A 85 -11.96 5.90 33.59
CA ASN A 85 -11.46 5.31 34.85
C ASN A 85 -11.34 3.77 34.81
N ASP A 86 -11.55 3.15 33.65
CA ASP A 86 -11.62 1.69 33.47
C ASP A 86 -10.30 1.05 33.01
N TYR A 87 -9.18 1.77 33.13
CA TYR A 87 -7.86 1.30 32.74
C TYR A 87 -7.34 0.15 33.63
N PHE A 88 -6.69 -0.81 33.00
CA PHE A 88 -5.98 -1.91 33.66
C PHE A 88 -4.61 -2.12 33.01
N GLN A 89 -3.66 -2.61 33.79
CA GLN A 89 -2.28 -2.74 33.33
C GLN A 89 -1.95 -4.16 32.87
N LEU A 90 -1.33 -4.27 31.69
CA LEU A 90 -0.74 -5.50 31.19
C LEU A 90 0.75 -5.30 30.92
N ASN A 91 1.53 -6.37 31.10
CA ASN A 91 2.95 -6.38 30.78
C ASN A 91 3.13 -6.86 29.33
N VAL A 92 3.47 -5.92 28.44
CA VAL A 92 3.93 -6.20 27.08
C VAL A 92 5.46 -6.24 27.14
N PRO A 93 6.13 -7.34 26.76
CA PRO A 93 7.45 -7.74 27.22
C PRO A 93 8.40 -6.64 27.72
N GLY A 94 8.34 -6.38 29.04
CA GLY A 94 9.25 -5.44 29.71
C GLY A 94 8.71 -4.03 29.90
N LYS A 95 7.52 -3.72 29.36
CA LYS A 95 6.80 -2.46 29.52
C LYS A 95 5.41 -2.70 30.10
N MET A 96 5.11 -2.02 31.21
CA MET A 96 3.75 -1.95 31.72
C MET A 96 2.98 -0.93 30.87
N ILE A 97 1.90 -1.37 30.26
CA ILE A 97 1.04 -0.53 29.41
C ILE A 97 -0.36 -0.53 30.02
N ASP A 98 -0.98 0.65 30.03
CA ASP A 98 -2.38 0.81 30.40
C ASP A 98 -3.27 0.42 29.21
N PHE A 99 -4.27 -0.40 29.49
CA PHE A 99 -5.26 -0.83 28.52
C PHE A 99 -6.65 -0.49 29.01
N ARG A 100 -7.56 -0.22 28.07
CA ARG A 100 -9.00 -0.24 28.29
C ARG A 100 -9.68 -1.08 27.22
N ILE A 101 -10.96 -1.37 27.38
CA ILE A 101 -11.76 -2.07 26.37
C ILE A 101 -12.84 -1.11 25.89
N SER A 102 -12.72 -0.62 24.67
CA SER A 102 -13.79 0.16 24.02
C SER A 102 -14.87 -0.78 23.49
N TYR A 103 -16.11 -0.28 23.44
CA TYR A 103 -17.22 -0.97 22.78
C TYR A 103 -17.83 -0.06 21.71
N GLU A 104 -17.44 -0.29 20.47
CA GLU A 104 -17.83 0.50 19.29
C GLU A 104 -18.27 -0.45 18.18
N ASP A 105 -19.27 -0.05 17.38
CA ASP A 105 -19.81 -0.83 16.26
C ASP A 105 -20.15 -2.30 16.59
N ASN A 106 -20.70 -2.53 17.79
CA ASN A 106 -21.01 -3.86 18.33
C ASN A 106 -19.80 -4.80 18.45
N LYS A 107 -18.60 -4.24 18.64
CA LYS A 107 -17.36 -4.98 18.85
C LYS A 107 -16.60 -4.43 20.06
N TYR A 108 -16.02 -5.34 20.83
CA TYR A 108 -15.05 -4.99 21.84
C TYR A 108 -13.69 -4.82 21.20
N LEU A 109 -13.03 -3.68 21.46
CA LEU A 109 -11.71 -3.36 20.94
C LEU A 109 -10.78 -3.01 22.11
N PRO A 110 -9.68 -3.77 22.29
CA PRO A 110 -8.64 -3.37 23.23
C PRO A 110 -7.97 -2.09 22.77
N VAL A 111 -7.80 -1.14 23.69
CA VAL A 111 -7.07 0.12 23.45
C VAL A 111 -5.85 0.13 24.35
N ALA A 112 -4.65 0.12 23.78
CA ALA A 112 -3.41 0.43 24.49
C ALA A 112 -3.21 1.94 24.53
N SER A 113 -3.09 2.48 25.74
CA SER A 113 -3.03 3.92 25.97
C SER A 113 -1.61 4.40 26.28
N TYR A 114 -1.25 5.55 25.73
CA TYR A 114 0.02 6.23 26.00
C TYR A 114 -0.20 7.65 26.53
N GLN A 115 0.79 8.17 27.27
CA GLN A 115 0.98 9.61 27.43
C GLN A 115 1.72 10.18 26.20
N PRO A 116 1.54 11.45 25.82
CA PRO A 116 2.08 12.01 24.56
C PRO A 116 3.56 11.71 24.28
N ASP A 117 4.41 11.72 25.30
CA ASP A 117 5.85 11.44 25.22
C ASP A 117 6.22 9.95 25.11
N GLU A 118 5.25 9.05 25.30
CA GLU A 118 5.45 7.61 25.30
C GLU A 118 4.99 6.90 24.02
N ARG A 119 4.34 7.62 23.08
CA ARG A 119 3.74 7.07 21.86
C ARG A 119 4.71 6.16 21.11
N GLU A 120 5.88 6.69 20.74
CA GLU A 120 6.88 5.95 19.94
C GLU A 120 7.33 4.66 20.66
N THR A 121 7.58 4.76 21.97
CA THR A 121 8.03 3.62 22.77
C THR A 121 6.94 2.56 22.91
N LEU A 122 5.66 2.98 23.04
CA LEU A 122 4.52 2.07 23.10
C LEU A 122 4.33 1.36 21.74
N VAL A 123 4.30 2.11 20.64
CA VAL A 123 4.17 1.56 19.29
C VAL A 123 5.28 0.54 19.01
N ALA A 124 6.53 0.87 19.34
CA ALA A 124 7.66 -0.05 19.22
C ALA A 124 7.47 -1.33 20.06
N SER A 125 7.02 -1.20 21.32
CA SER A 125 6.79 -2.37 22.20
C SER A 125 5.70 -3.31 21.67
N ILE A 126 4.62 -2.74 21.12
CA ILE A 126 3.54 -3.52 20.51
C ILE A 126 4.03 -4.17 19.21
N HIS A 127 4.79 -3.44 18.39
CA HIS A 127 5.35 -3.95 17.15
C HIS A 127 6.35 -5.09 17.36
N ASP A 128 7.30 -4.95 18.29
CA ASP A 128 8.24 -6.01 18.66
C ASP A 128 7.51 -7.27 19.14
N TYR A 129 6.41 -7.08 19.89
CA TYR A 129 5.57 -8.19 20.30
C TYR A 129 4.87 -8.87 19.13
N LEU A 130 4.36 -8.09 18.17
CA LEU A 130 3.72 -8.62 16.97
C LEU A 130 4.71 -9.39 16.10
N LEU A 131 5.96 -8.93 15.99
CA LEU A 131 7.05 -9.67 15.33
C LEU A 131 7.33 -11.02 16.00
N ASP A 132 7.44 -11.04 17.33
CA ASP A 132 7.65 -12.28 18.09
C ASP A 132 6.44 -13.23 18.04
N PHE A 133 5.22 -12.68 17.91
CA PHE A 133 3.98 -13.46 17.94
C PHE A 133 3.56 -14.02 16.58
N PHE A 134 3.68 -13.22 15.51
CA PHE A 134 3.29 -13.62 14.15
C PHE A 134 4.46 -14.10 13.29
N GLY A 135 5.69 -13.69 13.61
CA GLY A 135 6.90 -14.04 12.88
C GLY A 135 7.31 -13.03 11.81
N ASP A 136 8.52 -13.20 11.29
CA ASP A 136 9.16 -12.33 10.30
C ASP A 136 8.68 -12.55 8.86
N SER A 137 7.92 -13.62 8.61
CA SER A 137 7.32 -13.89 7.29
C SER A 137 6.08 -13.05 7.01
N VAL A 138 5.54 -12.36 8.01
CA VAL A 138 4.38 -11.48 7.87
C VAL A 138 4.86 -10.10 7.43
N GLU A 139 4.16 -9.50 6.47
CA GLU A 139 4.40 -8.14 6.02
C GLU A 139 3.70 -7.15 6.96
N TYR A 140 4.42 -6.14 7.46
CA TYR A 140 3.85 -5.13 8.35
C TYR A 140 3.72 -3.82 7.59
N TYR A 141 2.50 -3.36 7.35
CA TYR A 141 2.23 -2.12 6.62
C TYR A 141 1.86 -1.00 7.58
N TRP A 142 2.46 0.17 7.39
CA TRP A 142 2.02 1.40 8.04
C TRP A 142 1.34 2.29 7.02
N HIS A 143 0.06 2.56 7.22
CA HIS A 143 -0.71 3.49 6.41
C HIS A 143 -0.86 4.80 7.18
N ALA A 144 -0.21 5.83 6.66
CA ALA A 144 -0.44 7.20 7.09
C ALA A 144 -1.59 7.79 6.27
N HIS A 145 -2.62 8.29 6.95
CA HIS A 145 -3.74 9.00 6.34
C HIS A 145 -3.61 10.53 6.42
N ASP A 146 -2.56 10.99 7.09
CA ASP A 146 -2.15 12.37 7.21
C ASP A 146 -0.63 12.48 7.02
N TYR A 147 -0.12 13.71 7.04
CA TYR A 147 1.31 14.02 7.00
C TYR A 147 1.75 14.87 8.21
N GLU A 148 0.93 14.89 9.27
CA GLU A 148 1.22 15.60 10.52
C GLU A 148 2.03 14.73 11.48
N THR A 149 1.74 13.42 11.48
CA THR A 149 2.37 12.48 12.40
C THR A 149 3.45 11.64 11.71
N PRO A 150 4.72 11.70 12.15
CA PRO A 150 5.78 10.91 11.55
C PRO A 150 5.51 9.40 11.59
N ILE A 151 5.85 8.73 10.49
CA ILE A 151 5.85 7.26 10.41
C ILE A 151 7.00 6.73 11.27
N PRO A 152 6.75 5.80 12.20
CA PRO A 152 7.80 5.28 13.08
C PRO A 152 8.81 4.42 12.30
N HIS A 153 10.08 4.52 12.67
CA HIS A 153 11.15 3.70 12.10
C HIS A 153 11.23 2.35 12.83
N LEU A 154 10.47 1.36 12.35
CA LEU A 154 10.39 0.01 12.94
C LEU A 154 10.96 -1.06 11.99
N GLN A 155 11.36 -2.19 12.55
CA GLN A 155 11.91 -3.31 11.78
C GLN A 155 10.81 -3.96 10.89
N ASN A 156 11.14 -4.34 9.66
CA ASN A 156 10.18 -5.01 8.74
C ASN A 156 8.88 -4.21 8.48
N LEU A 157 8.90 -2.90 8.73
CA LEU A 157 7.77 -2.02 8.46
C LEU A 157 7.84 -1.45 7.05
N ILE A 158 6.77 -1.64 6.29
CA ILE A 158 6.56 -1.12 4.95
C ILE A 158 5.67 0.12 5.06
N ALA A 159 6.19 1.28 4.69
CA ALA A 159 5.47 2.54 4.81
C ALA A 159 4.64 2.84 3.55
N CYS A 160 3.41 3.26 3.76
CA CYS A 160 2.41 3.62 2.75
C CYS A 160 1.76 4.95 3.15
N LEU A 161 1.48 5.79 2.16
CA LEU A 161 0.79 7.06 2.35
C LEU A 161 -0.50 7.06 1.55
N GLU A 162 -1.62 7.38 2.19
CA GLU A 162 -2.94 7.43 1.57
C GLU A 162 -3.63 8.73 1.95
N LEU A 163 -3.61 9.71 1.05
CA LEU A 163 -4.19 11.04 1.31
C LEU A 163 -5.45 11.24 0.48
N ASN A 164 -6.55 11.56 1.14
CA ASN A 164 -7.79 11.95 0.49
C ASN A 164 -8.13 13.39 0.82
N THR A 165 -7.61 14.33 0.02
CA THR A 165 -7.82 15.76 0.21
C THR A 165 -8.71 16.30 -0.90
N SER A 166 -10.02 16.33 -0.66
CA SER A 166 -10.98 16.85 -1.64
C SER A 166 -11.29 18.34 -1.48
N GLU A 167 -11.18 18.89 -0.26
CA GLU A 167 -11.65 20.25 0.05
C GLU A 167 -10.55 21.21 0.51
N ASP A 168 -9.54 20.73 1.26
CA ASP A 168 -8.48 21.59 1.81
C ASP A 168 -7.32 21.82 0.84
N ILE A 169 -6.70 23.01 0.95
CA ILE A 169 -5.47 23.32 0.22
C ILE A 169 -4.35 22.47 0.80
N LEU A 170 -3.75 21.65 -0.06
CA LEU A 170 -2.64 20.78 0.35
C LEU A 170 -1.38 21.61 0.59
N ASP A 171 -0.82 21.50 1.79
CA ASP A 171 0.46 22.12 2.13
C ASP A 171 1.60 21.27 1.58
N MET A 172 2.04 21.65 0.38
CA MET A 172 3.07 20.92 -0.37
C MET A 172 4.44 20.94 0.32
N GLU A 173 4.77 21.99 1.07
CA GLU A 173 6.06 22.07 1.78
C GLU A 173 6.10 21.07 2.93
N ASN A 174 5.02 21.03 3.73
CA ASN A 174 4.89 20.07 4.82
C ASN A 174 4.79 18.63 4.32
N LEU A 175 4.04 18.38 3.24
CA LEU A 175 3.97 17.07 2.63
C LEU A 175 5.32 16.61 2.07
N GLU A 176 6.06 17.49 1.39
CA GLU A 176 7.40 17.16 0.88
C GLU A 176 8.37 16.89 2.03
N ASN A 177 8.31 17.66 3.12
CA ASN A 177 9.10 17.41 4.32
C ASN A 177 8.74 16.06 4.97
N PHE A 178 7.46 15.74 5.09
CA PHE A 178 6.99 14.45 5.61
C PHE A 178 7.51 13.27 4.77
N ILE A 179 7.36 13.34 3.44
CA ILE A 179 7.87 12.32 2.51
C ILE A 179 9.40 12.21 2.60
N SER A 180 10.10 13.33 2.81
CA SER A 180 11.56 13.36 2.97
C SER A 180 12.02 12.68 4.26
N LEU A 181 11.30 12.87 5.37
CA LEU A 181 11.62 12.29 6.67
C LEU A 181 11.14 10.83 6.82
N SER A 182 10.15 10.42 6.03
CA SER A 182 9.57 9.09 6.09
C SER A 182 10.58 7.99 5.73
N PRO A 183 10.39 6.76 6.24
CA PRO A 183 10.98 5.56 5.64
C PRO A 183 10.71 5.50 4.14
N VAL A 184 11.45 4.67 3.41
CA VAL A 184 11.21 4.50 1.97
C VAL A 184 9.77 4.04 1.75
N LEU A 185 8.95 4.92 1.16
CA LEU A 185 7.54 4.65 0.88
C LEU A 185 7.44 3.60 -0.22
N LYS A 186 6.65 2.57 0.04
CA LYS A 186 6.35 1.51 -0.94
C LYS A 186 5.27 1.96 -1.90
N SER A 187 4.25 2.65 -1.38
CA SER A 187 3.15 3.20 -2.15
C SER A 187 2.74 4.58 -1.64
N ILE A 188 2.25 5.37 -2.59
CA ILE A 188 1.56 6.63 -2.34
C ILE A 188 0.25 6.59 -3.13
N ASP A 189 -0.88 6.75 -2.44
CA ASP A 189 -2.20 6.95 -3.03
C ASP A 189 -2.70 8.33 -2.64
N MET A 190 -2.97 9.21 -3.62
CA MET A 190 -3.39 10.58 -3.33
C MET A 190 -4.49 11.04 -4.26
N TYR A 191 -5.60 11.50 -3.67
CA TYR A 191 -6.62 12.26 -4.37
C TYR A 191 -6.36 13.75 -4.19
N ILE A 192 -6.07 14.44 -5.30
CA ILE A 192 -5.49 15.78 -5.30
C ILE A 192 -6.35 16.75 -6.11
N SER A 193 -7.13 17.58 -5.42
CA SER A 193 -7.95 18.62 -6.06
C SER A 193 -7.35 20.03 -5.95
N ASN A 194 -6.72 20.37 -4.82
CA ASN A 194 -6.33 21.76 -4.49
C ASN A 194 -4.83 21.90 -4.17
N VAL A 195 -3.96 21.68 -5.17
CA VAL A 195 -2.50 21.89 -5.02
C VAL A 195 -2.07 23.27 -5.48
N THR A 196 -1.21 23.90 -4.69
CA THR A 196 -0.70 25.26 -4.96
C THR A 196 0.68 25.29 -5.62
N ALA A 197 1.46 24.19 -5.53
CA ALA A 197 2.81 24.09 -6.10
C ALA A 197 3.18 22.63 -6.44
N PRO A 198 4.05 22.38 -7.43
CA PRO A 198 4.55 21.02 -7.71
C PRO A 198 5.56 20.58 -6.63
N PHE A 199 5.73 19.27 -6.46
CA PHE A 199 6.89 18.73 -5.74
C PHE A 199 8.20 19.12 -6.42
N SER A 200 9.27 19.24 -5.65
CA SER A 200 10.61 19.41 -6.22
C SER A 200 10.99 18.22 -7.13
N GLN A 201 11.80 18.48 -8.16
CA GLN A 201 12.25 17.44 -9.10
C GLN A 201 13.02 16.30 -8.42
N GLY A 202 13.69 16.59 -7.31
CA GLY A 202 14.44 15.61 -6.51
C GLY A 202 13.61 14.92 -5.43
N SER A 203 12.30 15.19 -5.36
CA SER A 203 11.43 14.68 -4.31
C SER A 203 11.42 13.15 -4.27
N LYS A 204 11.45 12.60 -3.05
CA LYS A 204 11.29 11.15 -2.84
C LYS A 204 9.91 10.65 -3.25
N PHE A 205 8.93 11.55 -3.43
CA PHE A 205 7.61 11.23 -3.99
C PHE A 205 7.76 10.40 -5.28
N TYR A 206 8.57 10.90 -6.22
CA TYR A 206 8.77 10.25 -7.53
C TYR A 206 9.59 8.96 -7.46
N GLN A 207 10.24 8.66 -6.33
CA GLN A 207 11.08 7.49 -6.12
C GLN A 207 10.33 6.29 -5.52
N THR A 208 9.09 6.52 -5.09
CA THR A 208 8.17 5.49 -4.57
C THR A 208 7.95 4.38 -5.59
N GLU A 209 7.86 3.12 -5.17
CA GLU A 209 7.71 2.02 -6.13
C GLU A 209 6.34 2.01 -6.83
N TYR A 210 5.27 2.36 -6.11
CA TYR A 210 3.91 2.49 -6.64
C TYR A 210 3.31 3.86 -6.35
N ILE A 211 2.70 4.49 -7.37
CA ILE A 211 1.93 5.73 -7.19
C ILE A 211 0.55 5.56 -7.80
N GLN A 212 -0.48 5.89 -7.02
CA GLN A 212 -1.82 6.12 -7.50
C GLN A 212 -2.19 7.57 -7.25
N THR A 213 -2.64 8.29 -8.27
CA THR A 213 -3.15 9.65 -8.07
C THR A 213 -4.37 9.94 -8.91
N CYS A 214 -5.22 10.81 -8.39
CA CYS A 214 -6.18 11.54 -9.19
C CYS A 214 -5.86 13.04 -9.09
N GLN A 215 -5.53 13.67 -10.21
CA GLN A 215 -5.05 15.05 -10.27
C GLN A 215 -5.87 15.90 -11.24
N GLU A 216 -6.16 17.14 -10.85
CA GLU A 216 -6.87 18.07 -11.75
C GLU A 216 -5.96 18.50 -12.92
N GLU A 217 -4.71 18.86 -12.62
CA GLU A 217 -3.72 19.32 -13.61
C GLU A 217 -2.62 18.25 -13.80
N PRO A 218 -2.14 18.05 -15.03
CA PRO A 218 -1.22 16.95 -15.36
C PRO A 218 0.17 17.11 -14.74
N ASN A 219 0.54 18.33 -14.33
CA ASN A 219 1.86 18.65 -13.79
C ASN A 219 1.84 18.87 -12.27
N LEU A 220 0.72 18.58 -11.60
CA LEU A 220 0.53 18.80 -10.16
C LEU A 220 -0.10 17.55 -9.51
N PRO A 221 0.68 16.48 -9.26
CA PRO A 221 2.12 16.33 -9.48
C PRO A 221 2.54 15.91 -10.90
N ASP A 222 3.78 16.20 -11.28
CA ASP A 222 4.31 15.92 -12.62
C ASP A 222 4.89 14.50 -12.77
N ILE A 223 4.02 13.51 -12.59
CA ILE A 223 4.38 12.09 -12.62
C ILE A 223 4.92 11.68 -14.00
N LEU A 224 4.34 12.23 -15.07
CA LEU A 224 4.65 11.83 -16.46
C LEU A 224 6.02 12.30 -16.94
N HIS A 225 6.73 13.14 -16.19
CA HIS A 225 8.11 13.54 -16.49
C HIS A 225 9.13 13.09 -15.43
N HIS A 226 8.70 12.82 -14.20
CA HIS A 226 9.63 12.64 -13.09
C HIS A 226 9.58 11.29 -12.40
N PHE A 227 8.57 10.46 -12.65
CA PHE A 227 8.43 9.17 -11.99
C PHE A 227 9.62 8.22 -12.21
N GLN A 228 10.09 7.60 -11.13
CA GLN A 228 11.25 6.70 -11.09
C GLN A 228 10.90 5.32 -10.50
N GLY A 229 9.63 5.11 -10.16
CA GLY A 229 9.13 3.85 -9.61
C GLY A 229 8.86 2.78 -10.67
N ARG A 230 8.13 1.76 -10.24
CA ARG A 230 7.86 0.55 -11.05
C ARG A 230 6.46 0.57 -11.65
N GLN A 231 5.47 0.95 -10.86
CA GLN A 231 4.06 0.89 -11.28
C GLN A 231 3.34 2.19 -10.93
N ALA A 232 2.49 2.68 -11.83
CA ALA A 232 1.68 3.88 -11.56
C ALA A 232 0.27 3.80 -12.14
N SER A 233 -0.69 4.44 -11.49
CA SER A 233 -2.05 4.68 -11.98
C SER A 233 -2.39 6.15 -11.79
N VAL A 234 -2.61 6.87 -12.88
CA VAL A 234 -2.79 8.32 -12.87
C VAL A 234 -4.11 8.68 -13.53
N GLU A 235 -5.03 9.24 -12.77
CA GLU A 235 -6.26 9.85 -13.27
C GLU A 235 -6.07 11.36 -13.45
N ILE A 236 -6.38 11.89 -14.63
CA ILE A 236 -6.17 13.31 -14.96
C ILE A 236 -7.48 13.94 -15.44
N VAL A 237 -7.87 15.06 -14.82
CA VAL A 237 -9.06 15.81 -15.25
C VAL A 237 -8.79 16.64 -16.49
N ARG A 238 -7.77 17.51 -16.45
CA ARG A 238 -7.41 18.43 -17.54
C ARG A 238 -6.26 17.85 -18.34
N TYR A 239 -6.61 17.11 -19.38
CA TYR A 239 -5.63 16.37 -20.15
C TYR A 239 -5.09 17.13 -21.38
N ASN A 240 -3.79 16.99 -21.62
CA ASN A 240 -3.13 17.33 -22.87
C ASN A 240 -2.39 16.11 -23.44
N ILE A 241 -2.63 15.84 -24.72
CA ILE A 241 -2.00 14.74 -25.47
C ILE A 241 -0.47 14.80 -25.53
N GLY A 242 0.08 16.01 -25.45
CA GLY A 242 1.52 16.25 -25.41
C GLY A 242 2.22 15.45 -24.30
N HIS A 243 1.65 15.43 -23.09
CA HIS A 243 2.29 14.79 -21.94
C HIS A 243 2.46 13.27 -22.10
N VAL A 244 1.49 12.60 -22.71
CA VAL A 244 1.60 11.15 -22.99
C VAL A 244 2.64 10.89 -24.08
N ILE A 245 2.70 11.74 -25.10
CA ILE A 245 3.70 11.62 -26.17
C ILE A 245 5.10 11.87 -25.62
N GLU A 246 5.28 12.89 -24.79
CA GLU A 246 6.53 13.22 -24.10
C GLU A 246 6.98 12.07 -23.20
N PHE A 247 6.08 11.53 -22.37
CA PHE A 247 6.32 10.35 -21.55
C PHE A 247 6.84 9.16 -22.37
N VAL A 248 6.15 8.77 -23.45
CA VAL A 248 6.56 7.62 -24.28
C VAL A 248 7.89 7.90 -24.96
N ASN A 249 8.12 9.11 -25.45
CA ASN A 249 9.37 9.46 -26.12
C ASN A 249 10.57 9.45 -25.16
N ALA A 250 10.40 9.94 -23.93
CA ALA A 250 11.44 9.89 -22.89
C ALA A 250 11.75 8.45 -22.45
N TRP A 251 10.72 7.57 -22.39
CA TRP A 251 10.94 6.15 -22.16
C TRP A 251 11.67 5.49 -23.33
N LYS A 252 11.31 5.83 -24.58
CA LYS A 252 11.91 5.27 -25.80
C LYS A 252 13.36 5.69 -25.98
N SER A 253 13.71 6.95 -25.69
CA SER A 253 15.09 7.44 -25.75
C SER A 253 15.96 6.83 -24.64
N GLY A 254 15.34 6.27 -23.59
CA GLY A 254 16.05 5.80 -22.40
C GLY A 254 16.55 6.92 -21.50
N GLU A 255 15.99 8.13 -21.64
CA GLU A 255 16.32 9.28 -20.80
C GLU A 255 15.62 9.24 -19.44
N ALA A 256 14.49 8.52 -19.35
CA ALA A 256 13.70 8.40 -18.13
C ALA A 256 12.98 7.03 -18.03
N PHE A 257 12.40 6.77 -16.85
CA PHE A 257 11.53 5.62 -16.57
C PHE A 257 12.23 4.26 -16.68
N ASP A 258 13.50 4.17 -16.25
CA ASP A 258 14.30 2.94 -16.36
C ASP A 258 13.69 1.74 -15.63
N LYS A 259 13.08 1.98 -14.46
CA LYS A 259 12.47 0.95 -13.60
C LYS A 259 11.00 0.68 -13.91
N LEU A 260 10.41 1.43 -14.84
CA LEU A 260 8.98 1.34 -15.12
C LEU A 260 8.62 -0.04 -15.68
N GLU A 261 7.58 -0.63 -15.11
CA GLU A 261 7.01 -1.91 -15.49
C GLU A 261 5.60 -1.74 -16.06
N HIS A 262 4.82 -0.83 -15.49
CA HIS A 262 3.41 -0.65 -15.85
C HIS A 262 2.91 0.74 -15.47
N ILE A 263 2.25 1.44 -16.39
CA ILE A 263 1.51 2.66 -16.07
C ILE A 263 0.16 2.69 -16.77
N ILE A 264 -0.86 3.08 -16.00
CA ILE A 264 -2.19 3.42 -16.51
C ILE A 264 -2.34 4.93 -16.39
N ILE A 265 -2.78 5.55 -17.48
CA ILE A 265 -3.18 6.96 -17.50
C ILE A 265 -4.64 6.98 -17.94
N GLU A 266 -5.53 7.43 -17.06
CA GLU A 266 -6.94 7.59 -17.34
C GLU A 266 -7.32 9.07 -17.34
N ILE A 267 -8.14 9.47 -18.30
CA ILE A 267 -8.64 10.84 -18.39
C ILE A 267 -10.10 10.89 -17.99
N ILE A 268 -10.42 11.72 -16.99
CA ILE A 268 -11.79 11.80 -16.45
C ILE A 268 -12.73 12.43 -17.48
N LEU A 269 -12.25 13.47 -18.17
CA LEU A 269 -13.01 14.21 -19.17
C LEU A 269 -12.39 14.02 -20.57
N GLY A 270 -13.23 13.58 -21.51
CA GLY A 270 -12.85 13.44 -22.92
C GLY A 270 -12.59 12.01 -23.35
N ARG A 271 -11.69 11.86 -24.34
CA ARG A 271 -11.20 10.59 -24.90
C ARG A 271 -9.87 10.80 -25.62
N TYR A 272 -9.03 9.78 -25.61
CA TYR A 272 -7.79 9.80 -26.39
C TYR A 272 -8.09 9.74 -27.88
N ARG A 273 -7.24 10.41 -28.66
CA ARG A 273 -7.20 10.27 -30.12
C ARG A 273 -6.14 9.23 -30.47
N GLU A 274 -6.53 7.96 -30.37
CA GLU A 274 -5.65 6.80 -30.57
C GLU A 274 -4.69 6.96 -31.76
N ASN A 275 -5.21 7.19 -32.97
CA ASN A 275 -4.38 7.33 -34.17
C ASN A 275 -3.36 8.48 -34.08
N GLU A 276 -3.70 9.58 -33.41
CA GLU A 276 -2.80 10.72 -33.23
C GLU A 276 -1.64 10.35 -32.30
N ILE A 277 -1.94 9.69 -31.18
CA ILE A 277 -0.94 9.20 -30.21
C ILE A 277 -0.03 8.17 -30.87
N LEU A 278 -0.61 7.11 -31.44
CA LEU A 278 0.14 6.00 -32.04
C LEU A 278 1.05 6.48 -33.17
N HIS A 279 0.59 7.42 -34.00
CA HIS A 279 1.41 8.04 -35.03
C HIS A 279 2.55 8.87 -34.42
N ALA A 280 2.25 9.72 -33.43
CA ALA A 280 3.24 10.61 -32.81
C ALA A 280 4.36 9.85 -32.08
N ILE A 281 4.03 8.74 -31.40
CA ILE A 281 5.03 7.90 -30.72
C ILE A 281 5.75 6.94 -31.66
N GLY A 282 5.36 6.89 -32.95
CA GLY A 282 5.91 5.96 -33.92
C GLY A 282 5.68 4.50 -33.55
N ALA A 283 4.45 4.15 -33.13
CA ALA A 283 4.11 2.81 -32.69
C ALA A 283 4.27 1.78 -33.82
N LYS A 284 4.90 0.66 -33.51
CA LYS A 284 4.97 -0.53 -34.36
C LYS A 284 3.74 -1.39 -34.15
N HIS A 285 3.44 -2.22 -35.14
CA HIS A 285 2.26 -3.07 -35.16
C HIS A 285 2.64 -4.54 -35.33
N ILE A 286 2.03 -5.38 -34.51
CA ILE A 286 2.06 -6.83 -34.65
C ILE A 286 1.17 -7.20 -35.84
N ASP A 287 1.57 -8.25 -36.58
CA ASP A 287 0.74 -8.80 -37.65
C ASP A 287 -0.66 -9.15 -37.13
N SER A 288 -1.69 -8.59 -37.77
CA SER A 288 -3.11 -8.85 -37.47
C SER A 288 -3.50 -10.33 -37.50
N ALA A 289 -2.73 -11.20 -38.17
CA ALA A 289 -2.96 -12.64 -38.18
C ALA A 289 -2.45 -13.36 -36.91
N LYS A 290 -1.57 -12.72 -36.13
CA LYS A 290 -0.99 -13.28 -34.90
C LYS A 290 -1.79 -12.83 -33.68
N LYS A 291 -1.87 -13.68 -32.66
CA LYS A 291 -2.45 -13.29 -31.37
C LYS A 291 -1.38 -12.60 -30.52
N PRO A 292 -1.58 -11.35 -30.08
CA PRO A 292 -0.60 -10.67 -29.23
C PRO A 292 -0.51 -11.32 -27.84
N PRO A 293 0.68 -11.36 -27.22
CA PRO A 293 0.84 -11.69 -25.82
C PRO A 293 0.10 -10.70 -24.91
N THR A 294 -0.30 -11.19 -23.74
CA THR A 294 -0.91 -10.36 -22.70
C THR A 294 0.15 -10.01 -21.66
N HIS A 295 0.43 -8.72 -21.48
CA HIS A 295 1.28 -8.22 -20.39
C HIS A 295 0.47 -8.23 -19.10
N VAL A 296 1.01 -8.87 -18.07
CA VAL A 296 0.43 -8.94 -16.73
C VAL A 296 1.57 -9.20 -15.74
N LEU A 297 1.60 -8.46 -14.64
CA LEU A 297 2.63 -8.55 -13.62
C LEU A 297 1.99 -8.58 -12.23
N PRO A 298 2.65 -9.12 -11.19
CA PRO A 298 2.21 -8.91 -9.82
C PRO A 298 2.16 -7.41 -9.49
N LYS A 299 1.12 -6.97 -8.78
CA LYS A 299 1.07 -5.60 -8.26
C LYS A 299 2.20 -5.41 -7.24
N VAL A 300 2.91 -4.28 -7.32
CA VAL A 300 3.98 -3.93 -6.38
C VAL A 300 3.45 -3.65 -4.98
N TYR A 301 2.25 -3.08 -4.91
CA TYR A 301 1.51 -2.82 -3.70
C TYR A 301 0.07 -3.30 -3.91
N ARG A 302 -0.52 -3.84 -2.85
CA ARG A 302 -1.91 -4.31 -2.86
C ARG A 302 -2.56 -3.87 -1.57
N ASP A 303 -3.74 -3.27 -1.68
CA ASP A 303 -4.60 -3.21 -0.52
C ASP A 303 -5.24 -4.59 -0.32
N MET A 304 -4.65 -5.41 0.54
CA MET A 304 -5.11 -6.78 0.78
C MET A 304 -6.59 -6.88 1.22
N ALA A 305 -7.19 -5.80 1.72
CA ALA A 305 -8.60 -5.76 2.11
C ALA A 305 -9.53 -5.62 0.89
N PHE A 306 -9.12 -4.88 -0.15
CA PHE A 306 -9.97 -4.51 -1.29
C PHE A 306 -9.52 -5.07 -2.64
N ASP A 307 -8.23 -5.33 -2.83
CA ASP A 307 -7.66 -5.90 -4.06
C ASP A 307 -7.91 -7.40 -4.16
N LYS A 308 -8.83 -7.78 -5.06
CA LYS A 308 -9.11 -9.18 -5.37
C LYS A 308 -8.11 -9.79 -6.35
N ASP A 309 -7.57 -8.99 -7.27
CA ASP A 309 -6.60 -9.45 -8.25
C ASP A 309 -5.18 -9.16 -7.77
N PRO A 310 -4.33 -10.19 -7.61
CA PRO A 310 -2.94 -9.99 -7.21
C PRO A 310 -2.07 -9.34 -8.30
N ASN A 311 -2.58 -9.22 -9.54
CA ASN A 311 -1.85 -8.75 -10.69
C ASN A 311 -2.37 -7.41 -11.24
N THR A 312 -1.54 -6.76 -12.05
CA THR A 312 -1.89 -5.56 -12.82
C THR A 312 -2.98 -5.87 -13.83
N ASP A 313 -3.71 -4.84 -14.25
CA ASP A 313 -4.67 -4.98 -15.34
C ASP A 313 -3.99 -5.52 -16.60
N PRO A 314 -4.58 -6.54 -17.26
CA PRO A 314 -3.93 -7.20 -18.38
C PRO A 314 -3.92 -6.30 -19.62
N ILE A 315 -2.74 -6.11 -20.22
CA ILE A 315 -2.58 -5.35 -21.47
C ILE A 315 -2.39 -6.34 -22.62
N THR A 316 -3.42 -6.48 -23.46
CA THR A 316 -3.33 -7.25 -24.71
C THR A 316 -3.41 -6.29 -25.88
N SER A 317 -2.26 -5.98 -26.50
CA SER A 317 -2.18 -4.97 -27.54
C SER A 317 -1.44 -5.44 -28.79
N TYR A 318 -1.94 -5.00 -29.95
CA TYR A 318 -1.24 -5.15 -31.24
C TYR A 318 -0.19 -4.06 -31.47
N THR A 319 -0.19 -3.01 -30.65
CA THR A 319 0.72 -1.88 -30.79
C THR A 319 1.78 -1.87 -29.71
N TYR A 320 3.00 -1.55 -30.12
CA TYR A 320 4.15 -1.53 -29.23
C TYR A 320 5.19 -0.49 -29.64
N VAL A 321 6.07 -0.14 -28.71
CA VAL A 321 7.25 0.70 -28.94
C VAL A 321 8.50 -0.01 -28.44
N VAL A 322 9.66 0.44 -28.91
CA VAL A 322 10.96 -0.14 -28.57
C VAL A 322 11.86 0.97 -28.05
N ARG A 323 12.55 0.69 -26.95
CA ARG A 323 13.53 1.59 -26.34
C ARG A 323 14.87 1.46 -27.08
N GLU A 324 15.46 2.59 -27.40
CA GLU A 324 16.64 2.70 -28.25
C GLU A 324 17.92 2.21 -27.56
N THR A 325 18.00 2.36 -26.23
CA THR A 325 19.22 2.09 -25.46
C THR A 325 19.46 0.61 -25.19
N ASP A 326 18.41 -0.18 -25.01
CA ASP A 326 18.49 -1.59 -24.60
C ASP A 326 17.62 -2.53 -25.44
N ASN A 327 16.95 -2.02 -26.48
CA ASN A 327 16.02 -2.74 -27.33
C ASN A 327 14.83 -3.36 -26.58
N ARG A 328 14.55 -2.94 -25.34
CA ARG A 328 13.39 -3.40 -24.58
C ARG A 328 12.10 -2.91 -25.21
N MET A 329 11.06 -3.72 -25.07
CA MET A 329 9.77 -3.49 -25.68
C MET A 329 8.74 -3.04 -24.63
N ALA A 330 7.85 -2.12 -25.00
CA ALA A 330 6.63 -1.84 -24.24
C ALA A 330 5.36 -1.94 -25.11
N SER A 331 4.35 -2.66 -24.59
CA SER A 331 3.01 -2.69 -25.18
C SER A 331 2.29 -1.38 -24.88
N VAL A 332 1.64 -0.82 -25.90
CA VAL A 332 0.87 0.42 -25.78
C VAL A 332 -0.57 0.10 -26.14
N LEU A 333 -1.53 0.43 -25.28
CA LEU A 333 -2.95 0.26 -25.56
C LEU A 333 -3.66 1.59 -25.31
N VAL A 334 -4.44 2.05 -26.28
CA VAL A 334 -5.23 3.28 -26.14
C VAL A 334 -6.69 2.92 -26.37
N GLN A 335 -7.52 3.00 -25.32
CA GLN A 335 -8.93 2.62 -25.39
C GLN A 335 -9.80 3.65 -24.68
N GLY A 336 -10.59 4.39 -25.46
CA GLY A 336 -11.54 5.37 -24.93
C GLY A 336 -10.84 6.45 -24.11
N ARG A 337 -10.93 6.33 -22.78
CA ARG A 337 -10.35 7.25 -21.79
C ARG A 337 -9.07 6.75 -21.14
N ARG A 338 -8.59 5.58 -21.54
CA ARG A 338 -7.48 4.90 -20.89
C ARG A 338 -6.31 4.70 -21.85
N PHE A 339 -5.12 4.96 -21.35
CA PHE A 339 -3.85 4.71 -22.00
C PHE A 339 -3.06 3.77 -21.08
N ASP A 340 -2.78 2.57 -21.56
CA ASP A 340 -2.01 1.57 -20.83
C ASP A 340 -0.65 1.37 -21.49
N PHE A 341 0.37 1.28 -20.65
CA PHE A 341 1.75 1.08 -21.08
C PHE A 341 2.41 0.02 -20.21
N GLY A 342 2.72 -1.14 -20.81
CA GLY A 342 3.30 -2.29 -20.13
C GLY A 342 4.68 -2.62 -20.68
N VAL A 343 5.70 -2.52 -19.83
CA VAL A 343 7.09 -2.77 -20.20
C VAL A 343 7.43 -4.25 -20.04
N TRP A 344 7.96 -4.85 -21.11
CA TRP A 344 8.40 -6.24 -21.10
C TRP A 344 9.86 -6.35 -20.65
N ASP A 345 10.16 -7.37 -19.85
CA ASP A 345 11.53 -7.82 -19.62
C ASP A 345 12.02 -8.71 -20.77
N LYS A 346 11.95 -8.16 -21.99
CA LYS A 346 12.32 -8.78 -23.26
C LYS A 346 12.75 -7.72 -24.26
N THR A 347 13.72 -8.07 -25.08
CA THR A 347 14.04 -7.34 -26.30
C THR A 347 12.92 -7.49 -27.35
N GLU A 348 12.89 -6.63 -28.37
CA GLU A 348 11.94 -6.75 -29.48
C GLU A 348 11.96 -8.16 -30.11
N GLU A 349 13.15 -8.72 -30.37
CA GLU A 349 13.27 -10.04 -30.98
C GLU A 349 12.69 -11.16 -30.10
N GLU A 350 13.02 -11.15 -28.80
CA GLU A 350 12.52 -12.14 -27.85
C GLU A 350 11.01 -12.06 -27.68
N PHE A 351 10.46 -10.85 -27.70
CA PHE A 351 9.01 -10.66 -27.67
C PHE A 351 8.34 -11.20 -28.93
N LEU A 352 8.87 -10.89 -30.12
CA LEU A 352 8.27 -11.34 -31.38
C LEU A 352 8.27 -12.88 -31.50
N ARG A 353 9.28 -13.56 -30.93
CA ARG A 353 9.35 -15.02 -30.84
C ARG A 353 8.28 -15.65 -29.94
N MET A 354 7.61 -14.87 -29.07
CA MET A 354 6.47 -15.38 -28.28
C MET A 354 5.25 -15.66 -29.15
N MET A 355 5.24 -15.19 -30.40
CA MET A 355 4.14 -15.32 -31.36
C MET A 355 4.53 -16.12 -32.62
N GLU A 356 5.62 -16.87 -32.53
CA GLU A 356 6.01 -17.89 -33.51
C GLU A 356 5.58 -19.27 -32.99
#